data_AF-A0A9E5GFZ6-F1
#
_entry.id   AF-A0A9E5GFZ6-F1
#
_cell.length_a   1.000
_cell.length_b   1.000
_cell.length_c   1.000
_cell.angle_alpha   90.00
_cell.angle_beta   90.00
_cell.angle_gamma   90.00
#
_symmetry.space_group_name_H-M   'P 1'
#
loop_
_entity.id
_entity.type
_entity.pdbx_description
1 polymer ?
#
loop_
_entity_poly.entity_id
_entity_poly.type
_entity_poly.pdbx_seq_one_letter_code
_entity_poly.pdbx_strand_id
1 'polypeptide(L)'
;TINGHGQRISVGNYLPDNKGLEILTTTYWGSQGILYMHNCKGEELWSRELRCNGSVIAPVNWDGSGQDLVLLSASTEHGGLMDGEGDIVVPFPDDGHPELCCEVLDITGDERDEIVVWDLKSLWVYTQDRAKPESGKTYLPIKYPHYNASNYRGEFCFPRWIES
;
A
#
# COMPACT_ATOMS: atom_id res chain seq x y z
N THR A 1 16.57 -16.27 5.75
CA THR A 1 17.52 -16.19 4.62
C THR A 1 17.65 -14.73 4.23
N ILE A 2 18.82 -14.24 3.84
CA ILE A 2 18.92 -12.86 3.31
C ILE A 2 18.18 -12.85 1.97
N ASN A 3 17.00 -12.25 1.94
CA ASN A 3 16.35 -11.84 0.69
C ASN A 3 17.35 -10.92 -0.01
N GLY A 4 17.78 -11.28 -1.22
CA GLY A 4 18.87 -10.60 -1.92
C GLY A 4 18.50 -9.18 -2.34
N HIS A 5 18.91 -8.75 -3.52
CA HIS A 5 18.58 -7.39 -3.98
C HIS A 5 17.05 -7.16 -4.10
N GLY A 6 16.49 -6.37 -3.17
CA GLY A 6 15.10 -5.92 -3.18
C GLY A 6 14.87 -4.88 -4.28
N GLN A 7 13.76 -5.01 -5.00
CA GLN A 7 13.39 -4.13 -6.11
C GLN A 7 12.53 -2.97 -5.64
N ARG A 8 11.58 -3.26 -4.75
CA ARG A 8 10.79 -2.27 -4.03
C ARG A 8 10.81 -2.60 -2.56
N ILE A 9 10.65 -1.56 -1.75
CA ILE A 9 10.51 -1.66 -0.30
C ILE A 9 9.42 -0.71 0.14
N SER A 10 8.60 -1.18 1.09
CA SER A 10 7.66 -0.33 1.81
C SER A 10 7.63 -0.64 3.30
N VAL A 11 7.34 0.39 4.10
CA VAL A 11 7.18 0.28 5.55
C VAL A 11 5.82 0.85 5.94
N GLY A 12 5.05 0.11 6.75
CA GLY A 12 3.72 0.54 7.18
C GLY A 12 3.25 -0.22 8.41
N ASN A 13 2.15 0.25 9.00
CA ASN A 13 1.47 -0.43 10.09
C ASN A 13 0.47 -1.45 9.53
N TYR A 14 0.99 -2.49 8.87
CA TYR A 14 0.18 -3.49 8.17
C TYR A 14 -0.49 -4.48 9.13
N LEU A 15 0.18 -4.79 10.25
CA LEU A 15 -0.31 -5.65 11.34
C LEU A 15 -0.37 -4.83 12.65
N PRO A 16 -1.44 -4.07 12.90
CA PRO A 16 -1.50 -3.08 14.00
C PRO A 16 -1.39 -3.68 15.41
N ASP A 17 -1.66 -4.98 15.57
CA ASP A 17 -1.50 -5.70 16.82
C ASP A 17 -0.03 -6.05 17.12
N ASN A 18 0.86 -5.96 16.11
CA ASN A 18 2.27 -6.18 16.29
C ASN A 18 2.97 -4.94 16.85
N LYS A 19 4.03 -5.19 17.62
CA LYS A 19 4.93 -4.11 18.04
C LYS A 19 5.91 -3.76 16.93
N GLY A 20 5.87 -2.51 16.50
CA GLY A 20 6.77 -1.96 15.47
C GLY A 20 6.04 -1.80 14.15
N LEU A 21 6.79 -1.60 13.07
CA LEU A 21 6.25 -1.54 11.71
C LEU A 21 6.76 -2.73 10.91
N GLU A 22 5.93 -3.18 9.98
CA GLU A 22 6.28 -4.21 9.04
C GLU A 22 7.09 -3.63 7.86
N ILE A 23 7.92 -4.49 7.28
CA ILE A 23 8.72 -4.21 6.08
C ILE A 23 8.28 -5.17 4.99
N LEU A 24 7.70 -4.62 3.93
CA LEU A 24 7.29 -5.38 2.76
C LEU A 24 8.29 -5.14 1.63
N THR A 25 8.66 -6.21 0.93
CA THR A 25 9.61 -6.13 -0.18
C THR A 25 9.17 -7.01 -1.35
N THR A 26 9.50 -6.55 -2.56
CA THR A 26 9.54 -7.41 -3.75
C THR A 26 10.99 -7.72 -4.08
N THR A 27 11.26 -8.92 -4.58
CA THR A 27 12.58 -9.28 -5.11
C THR A 27 12.44 -9.97 -6.46
N TYR A 28 13.56 -10.22 -7.14
CA TYR A 28 13.62 -11.08 -8.32
C TYR A 28 14.24 -12.45 -8.05
N TRP A 29 14.38 -12.83 -6.77
CA TRP A 29 14.84 -14.15 -6.39
C TRP A 29 13.64 -15.11 -6.36
N GLY A 30 13.70 -16.18 -7.15
CA GLY A 30 12.55 -17.05 -7.38
C GLY A 30 11.66 -16.52 -8.49
N SER A 31 10.54 -15.87 -8.15
CA SER A 31 9.56 -15.30 -9.08
C SER A 31 9.37 -13.81 -8.82
N GLN A 32 9.11 -13.03 -9.88
CA GLN A 32 8.87 -11.57 -9.78
C GLN A 32 7.57 -11.22 -9.03
N GLY A 33 6.70 -12.21 -8.84
CA GLY A 33 5.45 -12.07 -8.10
C GLY A 33 5.56 -12.33 -6.59
N ILE A 34 6.75 -12.66 -6.06
CA ILE A 34 6.89 -12.98 -4.63
C ILE A 34 7.02 -11.70 -3.80
N LEU A 35 6.09 -11.56 -2.85
CA LEU A 35 6.15 -10.58 -1.78
C LEU A 35 6.69 -11.22 -0.50
N TYR A 36 7.51 -10.46 0.23
CA TYR A 36 8.07 -10.87 1.52
C TYR A 36 7.71 -9.85 2.59
N MET A 37 6.97 -10.30 3.59
CA MET A 37 6.61 -9.51 4.75
C MET A 37 7.54 -9.84 5.91
N HIS A 38 8.10 -8.82 6.54
CA HIS A 38 8.95 -8.96 7.72
C HIS A 38 8.45 -8.07 8.84
N ASN A 39 8.74 -8.46 10.09
CA ASN A 39 8.53 -7.58 11.22
C ASN A 39 9.64 -6.52 11.33
N CYS A 40 9.53 -5.64 12.33
CA CYS A 40 10.49 -4.56 12.57
C CYS A 40 11.93 -5.00 12.93
N LYS A 41 12.15 -6.30 13.17
CA LYS A 41 13.48 -6.90 13.40
C LYS A 41 14.06 -7.54 12.14
N GLY A 42 13.33 -7.53 11.03
CA GLY A 42 13.72 -8.21 9.79
C GLY A 42 13.49 -9.72 9.81
N GLU A 43 12.69 -10.23 10.76
CA GLU A 43 12.27 -11.64 10.75
C GLU A 43 11.11 -11.79 9.76
N GLU A 44 11.21 -12.75 8.84
CA GLU A 44 10.15 -13.06 7.87
C GLU A 44 8.90 -13.55 8.61
N LEU A 45 7.78 -12.89 8.36
CA LEU A 45 6.46 -13.31 8.82
C LEU A 45 5.84 -14.29 7.83
N TRP A 46 5.90 -13.93 6.54
CA TRP A 46 5.44 -14.77 5.45
C TRP A 46 6.06 -14.33 4.12
N SER A 47 6.04 -15.24 3.15
CA SER A 47 6.29 -14.97 1.74
C SER A 47 5.20 -15.60 0.89
N ARG A 48 4.69 -14.86 -0.10
CA ARG A 48 3.57 -15.27 -0.96
C ARG A 48 3.83 -14.87 -2.40
N GLU A 49 3.56 -15.78 -3.33
CA GLU A 49 3.56 -15.47 -4.76
C GLU A 49 2.18 -14.93 -5.15
N LEU A 50 2.13 -13.66 -5.54
CA LEU A 50 0.95 -13.02 -6.07
C LEU A 50 1.06 -12.90 -7.59
N ARG A 51 -0.08 -13.00 -8.29
CA ARG A 51 -0.14 -12.93 -9.76
C ARG A 51 -0.08 -11.49 -10.31
N CYS A 52 0.59 -10.59 -9.59
CA CYS A 52 0.73 -9.18 -9.92
C CYS A 52 2.22 -8.81 -10.02
N ASN A 53 2.79 -9.06 -11.21
CA ASN A 53 4.16 -8.68 -11.52
C ASN A 53 4.36 -7.18 -11.37
N GLY A 54 5.42 -6.76 -10.68
CA GLY A 54 5.76 -5.35 -10.54
C GLY A 54 4.88 -4.57 -9.57
N SER A 55 4.26 -5.26 -8.60
CA SER A 55 3.44 -4.64 -7.54
C SER A 55 4.08 -3.39 -6.95
N VAL A 56 3.29 -2.31 -6.84
CA VAL A 56 3.76 -1.02 -6.31
C VAL A 56 4.15 -1.14 -4.84
N ILE A 57 3.43 -1.99 -4.10
CA ILE A 57 3.56 -2.27 -2.67
C ILE A 57 3.48 -1.01 -1.77
N ALA A 58 2.81 0.04 -2.22
CA ALA A 58 2.70 1.29 -1.48
C ALA A 58 1.72 1.17 -0.31
N PRO A 59 2.04 1.70 0.89
CA PRO A 59 1.14 1.71 2.02
C PRO A 59 0.01 2.73 1.79
N VAL A 60 -1.21 2.37 2.21
CA VAL A 60 -2.46 3.13 2.03
C VAL A 60 -3.20 3.23 3.36
N ASN A 61 -3.36 4.44 3.88
CA ASN A 61 -4.34 4.75 4.91
C ASN A 61 -5.73 4.82 4.25
N TRP A 62 -6.36 3.67 4.05
CA TRP A 62 -7.62 3.59 3.31
C TRP A 62 -8.82 4.01 4.16
N ASP A 63 -8.98 3.47 5.37
CA ASP A 63 -10.18 3.68 6.17
C ASP A 63 -9.99 4.62 7.38
N GLY A 64 -8.76 5.07 7.65
CA GLY A 64 -8.45 5.91 8.81
C GLY A 64 -8.38 5.17 10.15
N SER A 65 -8.45 3.83 10.15
CA SER A 65 -8.44 3.01 11.37
C SER A 65 -7.08 2.94 12.07
N GLY A 66 -6.01 3.31 11.35
CA GLY A 66 -4.63 3.12 11.79
C GLY A 66 -3.98 1.85 11.25
N GLN A 67 -4.72 0.96 10.61
CA GLN A 67 -4.14 -0.12 9.82
C GLN A 67 -3.86 0.39 8.40
N ASP A 68 -2.62 0.25 7.96
CA ASP A 68 -2.28 0.52 6.56
C ASP A 68 -2.60 -0.72 5.72
N LEU A 69 -3.16 -0.51 4.53
CA LEU A 69 -3.26 -1.53 3.49
C LEU A 69 -2.10 -1.36 2.48
N VAL A 70 -1.95 -2.31 1.57
CA VAL A 70 -0.90 -2.33 0.55
C VAL A 70 -1.53 -2.26 -0.84
N LEU A 71 -1.24 -1.21 -1.61
CA LEU A 71 -1.60 -1.17 -3.02
C LEU A 71 -0.67 -2.07 -3.84
N LEU A 72 -1.24 -3.09 -4.50
CA LEU A 72 -0.50 -3.98 -5.39
C LEU A 72 -0.46 -3.43 -6.82
N SER A 73 -1.63 -3.32 -7.45
CA SER A 73 -1.81 -2.78 -8.78
C SER A 73 -3.27 -2.36 -8.98
N ALA A 74 -3.55 -1.66 -10.08
CA ALA A 74 -4.90 -1.35 -10.52
C ALA A 74 -5.60 -2.54 -11.20
N SER A 75 -5.05 -3.75 -11.15
CA SER A 75 -5.68 -4.88 -11.86
C SER A 75 -7.02 -5.27 -11.24
N THR A 76 -8.04 -5.41 -12.08
CA THR A 76 -9.38 -5.88 -11.71
C THR A 76 -9.39 -7.36 -11.27
N GLU A 77 -8.45 -8.18 -11.77
CA GLU A 77 -8.39 -9.62 -11.46
C GLU A 77 -7.41 -9.96 -10.34
N HIS A 78 -6.29 -9.25 -10.26
CA HIS A 78 -5.15 -9.62 -9.40
C HIS A 78 -4.61 -8.47 -8.54
N GLY A 79 -5.21 -7.28 -8.63
CA GLY A 79 -4.77 -6.07 -7.95
C GLY A 79 -5.63 -5.71 -6.73
N GLY A 80 -5.69 -4.43 -6.43
CA GLY A 80 -6.39 -3.89 -5.26
C GLY A 80 -5.51 -3.67 -4.05
N LEU A 81 -6.17 -3.43 -2.90
CA LEU A 81 -5.52 -3.27 -1.61
C LEU A 81 -5.50 -4.60 -0.85
N MET A 82 -4.30 -4.96 -0.42
CA MET A 82 -4.00 -6.14 0.36
C MET A 82 -3.79 -5.78 1.83
N ASP A 83 -4.24 -6.62 2.75
CA ASP A 83 -3.94 -6.47 4.17
C ASP A 83 -2.54 -7.02 4.55
N GLY A 84 -2.18 -6.89 5.83
CA GLY A 84 -0.90 -7.39 6.35
C GLY A 84 -0.76 -8.91 6.39
N GLU A 85 -1.86 -9.66 6.28
CA GLU A 85 -1.87 -11.13 6.22
C GLU A 85 -1.67 -11.65 4.79
N GLY A 86 -1.81 -10.77 3.80
CA GLY A 86 -1.59 -11.08 2.39
C GLY A 86 -2.86 -11.39 1.61
N ASP A 87 -4.02 -10.94 2.10
CA ASP A 87 -5.33 -11.14 1.47
C ASP A 87 -5.84 -9.83 0.85
N ILE A 88 -6.46 -9.91 -0.34
CA ILE A 88 -7.05 -8.73 -1.00
C ILE A 88 -8.37 -8.39 -0.31
N VAL A 89 -8.44 -7.21 0.30
CA VAL A 89 -9.59 -6.75 1.08
C VAL A 89 -10.35 -5.59 0.43
N VAL A 90 -9.71 -4.87 -0.50
CA VAL A 90 -10.37 -3.86 -1.35
C VAL A 90 -10.00 -4.11 -2.81
N PRO A 91 -10.79 -4.90 -3.55
CA PRO A 91 -10.58 -5.09 -4.98
C PRO A 91 -10.96 -3.83 -5.77
N PHE A 92 -10.32 -3.62 -6.91
CA PHE A 92 -10.80 -2.62 -7.87
C PHE A 92 -12.10 -3.08 -8.55
N PRO A 93 -13.06 -2.18 -8.80
CA PRO A 93 -14.20 -2.49 -9.65
C PRO A 93 -13.77 -2.65 -11.12
N ASP A 94 -14.42 -3.54 -11.85
CA ASP A 94 -14.31 -3.64 -13.31
C ASP A 94 -15.22 -2.60 -13.99
N ASP A 95 -14.85 -1.33 -13.84
CA ASP A 95 -15.59 -0.15 -14.32
C ASP A 95 -14.96 0.50 -15.57
N GLY A 96 -13.91 -0.13 -16.12
CA GLY A 96 -13.20 0.33 -17.31
C GLY A 96 -12.08 1.33 -17.07
N HIS A 97 -11.64 1.50 -15.82
CA HIS A 97 -10.46 2.30 -15.51
C HIS A 97 -9.17 1.73 -16.11
N PRO A 98 -8.13 2.56 -16.30
CA PRO A 98 -6.85 2.10 -16.82
C PRO A 98 -6.03 1.34 -15.77
N GLU A 99 -5.45 0.19 -16.16
CA GLU A 99 -4.61 -0.63 -15.27
C GLU A 99 -3.09 -0.37 -15.42
N LEU A 100 -2.66 0.51 -16.34
CA LEU A 100 -1.24 0.65 -16.74
C LEU A 100 -0.34 1.20 -15.61
N CYS A 101 -0.82 2.19 -14.86
CA CYS A 101 -0.08 2.83 -13.78
C CYS A 101 -1.00 3.12 -12.60
N CYS A 102 -0.46 3.05 -11.38
CA CYS A 102 -1.17 3.48 -10.18
C CYS A 102 -0.20 4.08 -9.14
N GLU A 103 -0.70 4.99 -8.32
CA GLU A 103 0.03 5.69 -7.25
C GLU A 103 -0.93 6.00 -6.09
N VAL A 104 -0.38 6.08 -4.87
CA VAL A 104 -1.12 6.47 -3.66
C VAL A 104 -0.80 7.93 -3.35
N LEU A 105 -1.81 8.79 -3.27
CA LEU A 105 -1.65 10.23 -3.06
C LEU A 105 -2.77 10.78 -2.18
N ASP A 106 -2.46 11.74 -1.32
CA ASP A 106 -3.48 12.59 -0.70
C ASP A 106 -3.78 13.76 -1.66
N ILE A 107 -4.94 13.73 -2.32
CA ILE A 107 -5.35 14.77 -3.27
C ILE A 107 -6.71 15.38 -2.93
N THR A 108 -7.48 14.76 -2.04
CA THR A 108 -8.71 15.35 -1.51
C THR A 108 -8.46 16.22 -0.28
N GLY A 109 -7.32 16.06 0.41
CA GLY A 109 -6.93 16.84 1.58
C GLY A 109 -7.61 16.40 2.87
N ASP A 110 -8.28 15.24 2.89
CA ASP A 110 -8.67 14.56 4.13
C ASP A 110 -7.49 13.74 4.69
N GLU A 111 -7.69 13.00 5.79
CA GLU A 111 -6.61 12.21 6.39
C GLU A 111 -6.30 10.89 5.66
N ARG A 112 -7.16 10.46 4.73
CA ARG A 112 -7.09 9.18 4.02
C ARG A 112 -6.45 9.36 2.66
N ASP A 113 -5.86 8.29 2.16
CA ASP A 113 -5.20 8.32 0.86
C ASP A 113 -6.21 8.04 -0.27
N GLU A 114 -6.00 8.68 -1.42
CA GLU A 114 -6.58 8.27 -2.70
C GLU A 114 -5.66 7.32 -3.46
N ILE A 115 -6.27 6.56 -4.36
CA ILE A 115 -5.54 5.79 -5.38
C ILE A 115 -5.78 6.43 -6.73
N VAL A 116 -4.70 6.88 -7.36
CA VAL A 116 -4.73 7.45 -8.71
C VAL A 116 -4.29 6.37 -9.69
N VAL A 117 -5.08 6.11 -10.72
CA VAL A 117 -4.77 5.15 -11.78
C VAL A 117 -4.82 5.83 -13.14
N TRP A 118 -3.90 5.52 -14.05
CA TRP A 118 -3.85 6.19 -15.34
C TRP A 118 -3.22 5.35 -16.46
N ASP A 119 -3.52 5.74 -17.68
CA ASP A 119 -2.83 5.34 -18.91
C ASP A 119 -2.55 6.55 -19.80
N LEU A 120 -2.36 6.33 -21.10
CA LEU A 120 -2.13 7.40 -22.08
C LEU A 120 -3.39 8.21 -22.42
N LYS A 121 -4.57 7.79 -21.97
CA LYS A 121 -5.88 8.34 -22.40
C LYS A 121 -6.68 8.92 -21.24
N SER A 122 -6.58 8.35 -20.06
CA SER A 122 -7.41 8.71 -18.91
C SER A 122 -6.64 8.60 -17.61
N LEU A 123 -7.11 9.40 -16.63
CA LEU A 123 -6.68 9.36 -15.25
C LEU A 123 -7.95 9.29 -14.40
N TRP A 124 -7.97 8.36 -13.46
CA TRP A 124 -9.08 8.09 -12.56
C TRP A 124 -8.57 8.19 -11.12
N VAL A 125 -9.44 8.62 -10.22
CA VAL A 125 -9.15 8.77 -8.80
C VAL A 125 -10.19 7.99 -8.02
N TYR A 126 -9.72 7.11 -7.14
CA TYR A 126 -10.53 6.37 -6.21
C TYR A 126 -10.34 6.91 -4.79
N THR A 127 -11.46 7.25 -4.16
CA THR A 127 -11.56 7.60 -2.73
C THR A 127 -12.66 6.75 -2.09
N GLN A 128 -12.77 6.81 -0.77
CA GLN A 128 -13.67 5.92 -0.02
C GLN A 128 -15.13 6.38 -0.07
N ASP A 129 -16.05 5.44 -0.23
CA ASP A 129 -17.49 5.66 -0.15
C ASP A 129 -18.05 5.51 1.28
N ARG A 130 -17.26 4.92 2.19
CA ARG A 130 -17.63 4.69 3.58
C ARG A 130 -17.13 5.79 4.51
N ALA A 131 -17.94 6.07 5.53
CA ALA A 131 -17.54 6.93 6.63
C ALA A 131 -16.39 6.30 7.42
N LYS A 132 -15.51 7.16 7.95
CA LYS A 132 -14.43 6.74 8.85
C LYS A 132 -14.98 6.18 10.16
N PRO A 133 -14.25 5.27 10.83
CA PRO A 133 -14.57 4.86 12.20
C PRO A 133 -14.63 6.06 13.14
N GLU A 134 -15.63 6.09 14.03
CA GLU A 134 -15.69 7.11 15.08
C GLU A 134 -14.55 6.91 16.08
N SER A 135 -13.76 7.96 16.29
CA SER A 135 -12.63 7.95 17.22
C SER A 135 -12.41 9.35 17.77
N GLY A 136 -11.98 9.46 19.03
CA GLY A 136 -11.54 10.74 19.62
C GLY A 136 -10.19 11.22 19.07
N LYS A 137 -9.57 10.44 18.19
CA LYS A 137 -8.30 10.74 17.52
C LYS A 137 -8.41 10.48 16.03
N THR A 138 -7.76 11.31 15.24
CA THR A 138 -7.65 11.13 13.79
C THR A 138 -6.28 10.51 13.46
N TYR A 139 -6.27 9.46 12.66
CA TYR A 139 -5.03 8.88 12.13
C TYR A 139 -4.57 9.72 10.93
N LEU A 140 -3.44 10.41 11.09
CA LEU A 140 -2.88 11.30 10.07
C LEU A 140 -1.39 10.99 9.89
N PRO A 141 -1.06 9.88 9.19
CA PRO A 141 0.30 9.38 9.12
C PRO A 141 1.28 10.35 8.45
N ILE A 142 2.57 10.13 8.67
CA ILE A 142 3.64 10.84 7.97
C ILE A 142 4.11 9.96 6.81
N LYS A 143 3.96 10.47 5.58
CA LYS A 143 4.34 9.78 4.34
C LYS A 143 5.36 10.58 3.56
N TYR A 144 5.78 10.03 2.42
CA TYR A 144 6.68 10.69 1.47
C TYR A 144 6.04 11.96 0.88
N PRO A 145 6.86 12.98 0.53
CA PRO A 145 6.35 14.19 -0.08
C PRO A 145 5.81 13.95 -1.50
N HIS A 146 4.88 14.79 -1.95
CA HIS A 146 4.34 14.77 -3.31
C HIS A 146 5.35 15.26 -4.37
N TYR A 147 6.46 15.87 -3.96
CA TYR A 147 7.53 16.34 -4.85
C TYR A 147 8.71 15.35 -4.88
N ASN A 148 9.52 15.42 -5.93
CA ASN A 148 10.67 14.54 -6.16
C ASN A 148 10.30 13.04 -6.14
N ALA A 149 9.10 12.70 -6.59
CA ALA A 149 8.65 11.32 -6.73
C ALA A 149 9.51 10.55 -7.75
N SER A 150 9.70 9.26 -7.49
CA SER A 150 10.45 8.35 -8.34
C SER A 150 9.86 6.95 -8.20
N ASN A 151 9.79 6.20 -9.29
CA ASN A 151 9.36 4.80 -9.27
C ASN A 151 10.31 3.88 -8.48
N TYR A 152 11.47 4.39 -8.06
CA TYR A 152 12.46 3.69 -7.21
C TYR A 152 12.50 4.22 -5.77
N ARG A 153 11.55 5.07 -5.38
CA ARG A 153 11.45 5.57 -4.00
C ARG A 153 11.10 4.39 -3.08
N GLY A 154 11.71 4.39 -1.88
CA GLY A 154 11.24 3.53 -0.80
C GLY A 154 9.98 4.12 -0.20
N GLU A 155 8.90 3.35 -0.19
CA GLU A 155 7.61 3.83 0.32
C GLU A 155 7.55 3.71 1.84
N PHE A 156 6.87 4.63 2.51
CA PHE A 156 6.69 4.55 3.95
C PHE A 156 5.39 5.23 4.39
N CYS A 157 4.83 4.71 5.47
CA CYS A 157 3.72 5.29 6.23
C CYS A 157 4.06 5.18 7.72
N PHE A 158 4.38 6.30 8.35
CA PHE A 158 4.70 6.32 9.77
C PHE A 158 3.47 6.73 10.59
N PRO A 159 3.03 5.88 11.54
CA PRO A 159 1.84 6.16 12.33
C PRO A 159 1.92 7.48 13.10
N ARG A 160 0.87 8.28 13.00
CA ARG A 160 0.69 9.48 13.80
C ARG A 160 -0.80 9.70 14.09
N TRP A 161 -1.11 9.85 15.37
CA TRP A 161 -2.46 10.14 15.84
C TRP A 161 -2.54 11.56 16.37
N ILE A 162 -3.54 12.32 15.94
CA ILE A 162 -3.83 13.67 16.42
C ILE A 162 -5.15 13.68 17.20
N GLU A 163 -5.22 14.48 18.26
CA GLU A 163 -6.49 14.74 18.95
C GLU A 163 -7.41 15.55 18.03
N SER A 164 -8.69 15.18 17.99
CA SER A 164 -9.68 15.80 17.10
C SER A 164 -10.25 17.09 17.67
#